data_AF-A0A7H8PNJ1-F1
#
_entry.id   AF-A0A7H8PNJ1-F1
#
_cell.length_a   1.000
_cell.length_b   1.000
_cell.length_c   1.000
_cell.angle_alpha   90.00
_cell.angle_beta   90.00
_cell.angle_gamma   90.00
#
_symmetry.space_group_name_H-M   'P 1'
#
loop_
_entity.id
_entity.type
_entity.pdbx_description
1 polymer ?
#
loop_
_entity_poly.entity_id
_entity_poly.type
_entity_poly.pdbx_seq_one_letter_code
_entity_poly.pdbx_strand_id
1 'polypeptide(L)'
;MNMDVRLLIEQYRSFALTIISPTLFELTDDKSMLYFHDEERADLFFIRLNEFINTSFELPLNSSKRVSLFNLMEDFCIQYKDNDDFNKFLQVIKETKEFFFKKRFYKYYISPYDIDFEISFAELINFQSNYSKHSYYHLTIIKNKLKKHFKKNNIPNFDKEDYNEHLAYFKEAVLDDRLNFNQTHMVEKLGDLFLSFWELLNSDHQNRIQGLINDFIEKNGRLVQWKIDKPNDLTDIEEFFWTIKGLHKFDRNRLSDFIPKTWNPLIEKETSINNMIEKHR
;
A
#
# COMPACT_ATOMS: atom_id res chain seq x y z
N MET A 1 -13.41 1.39 -22.54
CA MET A 1 -13.75 0.15 -21.81
C MET A 1 -13.53 0.44 -20.34
N ASN A 2 -14.57 0.89 -19.63
CA ASN A 2 -14.40 1.44 -18.29
C ASN A 2 -14.56 0.31 -17.28
N MET A 3 -13.45 -0.18 -16.74
CA MET A 3 -13.43 -0.54 -15.32
C MET A 3 -14.10 0.62 -14.57
N ASP A 4 -14.94 0.33 -13.58
CA ASP A 4 -15.60 1.41 -12.84
C ASP A 4 -14.54 2.17 -12.03
N VAL A 5 -13.97 3.19 -12.67
CA VAL A 5 -12.96 4.10 -12.11
C VAL A 5 -13.46 4.69 -10.79
N ARG A 6 -14.77 4.85 -10.65
CA ARG A 6 -15.37 5.32 -9.40
C ARG A 6 -15.19 4.30 -8.28
N LEU A 7 -15.42 3.02 -8.55
CA LEU A 7 -15.18 1.94 -7.58
C LEU A 7 -13.69 1.88 -7.18
N LEU A 8 -12.77 2.04 -8.14
CA LEU A 8 -11.34 2.08 -7.87
C LEU A 8 -11.00 3.23 -6.89
N ILE A 9 -11.50 4.43 -7.18
CA ILE A 9 -11.31 5.61 -6.33
C ILE A 9 -11.92 5.39 -4.95
N GLU A 10 -13.13 4.86 -4.85
CA GLU A 10 -13.80 4.59 -3.57
C GLU A 10 -13.04 3.58 -2.72
N GLN A 11 -12.58 2.47 -3.31
CA GLN A 11 -11.75 1.49 -2.60
C GLN A 11 -10.46 2.11 -2.10
N TYR A 12 -9.80 2.91 -2.93
CA TYR A 12 -8.56 3.55 -2.56
C TYR A 12 -8.73 4.52 -1.37
N ARG A 13 -9.82 5.29 -1.37
CA ARG A 13 -10.17 6.17 -0.25
C ARG A 13 -10.46 5.37 1.02
N SER A 14 -11.16 4.24 0.90
CA SER A 14 -11.40 3.34 2.02
C SER A 14 -10.10 2.82 2.61
N PHE A 15 -9.12 2.44 1.77
CA PHE A 15 -7.80 2.02 2.24
C PHE A 15 -7.05 3.15 2.95
N ALA A 16 -7.05 4.35 2.37
CA ALA A 16 -6.38 5.50 2.97
C ALA A 16 -6.86 5.78 4.40
N LEU A 17 -8.18 5.79 4.60
CA LEU A 17 -8.80 6.08 5.90
C LEU A 17 -8.71 4.93 6.90
N THR A 18 -8.40 3.71 6.46
CA THR A 18 -8.32 2.53 7.34
C THR A 18 -6.90 2.18 7.72
N ILE A 19 -5.91 2.45 6.87
CA ILE A 19 -4.50 2.15 7.12
C ILE A 19 -3.83 3.29 7.90
N ILE A 20 -4.15 4.55 7.58
CA ILE A 20 -3.65 5.72 8.31
C ILE A 20 -4.77 6.22 9.21
N SER A 21 -4.77 5.74 10.46
CA SER A 21 -5.84 6.04 11.41
C SER A 21 -5.32 6.19 12.84
N PRO A 22 -5.79 7.20 13.60
CA PRO A 22 -5.49 7.35 15.02
C PRO A 22 -5.95 6.15 15.87
N THR A 23 -6.85 5.31 15.34
CA THR A 23 -7.29 4.10 16.03
C THR A 23 -6.26 2.97 16.00
N LEU A 24 -5.22 3.09 15.16
CA LEU A 24 -4.16 2.09 15.03
C LEU A 24 -2.90 2.53 15.76
N PHE A 25 -2.51 3.80 15.62
CA PHE A 25 -1.26 4.30 16.15
C PHE A 25 -1.32 5.77 16.52
N GLU A 26 -0.29 6.20 17.26
CA GLU A 26 0.04 7.60 17.52
C GLU A 26 1.42 7.94 16.96
N LEU A 27 1.68 9.24 16.81
CA LEU A 27 2.98 9.78 16.43
C LEU A 27 3.61 10.46 17.65
N THR A 28 4.94 10.52 17.67
CA THR A 28 5.65 11.42 18.59
C THR A 28 5.31 12.88 18.32
N ASP A 29 5.55 13.74 19.31
CA ASP A 29 5.31 15.18 19.20
C ASP A 29 6.04 15.82 17.99
N ASP A 30 7.24 15.34 17.69
CA ASP A 30 8.05 15.77 16.54
C ASP A 30 7.70 15.05 15.22
N LYS A 31 6.74 14.11 15.27
CA LYS A 31 6.30 13.22 14.18
C LYS A 31 7.39 12.35 13.57
N SER A 32 8.50 12.12 14.27
CA SER A 32 9.65 11.36 13.77
C SER A 32 9.47 9.83 13.84
N MET A 33 8.58 9.36 14.71
CA MET A 33 8.30 7.95 14.95
C MET A 33 6.80 7.68 15.14
N LEU A 34 6.37 6.47 14.77
CA LEU A 34 5.04 5.96 15.10
C LEU A 34 5.10 4.90 16.19
N TYR A 35 4.02 4.81 16.97
CA TYR A 35 3.80 3.77 17.97
C TYR A 35 2.39 3.22 17.82
N PHE A 36 2.27 1.91 17.63
CA PHE A 36 0.98 1.24 17.69
C PHE A 36 0.49 1.21 19.14
N HIS A 37 -0.83 1.35 19.33
CA HIS A 37 -1.43 1.34 20.67
C HIS A 37 -1.21 0.02 21.42
N ASP A 38 -1.23 -1.08 20.69
CA ASP A 38 -1.05 -2.44 21.18
C ASP A 38 -0.70 -3.40 20.02
N GLU A 39 -0.40 -4.67 20.32
CA GLU A 39 -0.08 -5.71 19.33
C GLU A 39 -1.28 -5.98 18.39
N GLU A 40 -2.52 -5.91 18.89
CA GLU A 40 -3.72 -6.14 18.06
C GLU A 40 -3.90 -5.04 16.99
N ARG A 41 -3.55 -3.78 17.32
CA ARG A 41 -3.56 -2.67 16.36
C ARG A 41 -2.44 -2.78 15.35
N ALA A 42 -1.24 -3.21 15.75
CA ALA A 42 -0.15 -3.51 14.83
C ALA A 42 -0.55 -4.63 13.85
N ASP A 43 -1.15 -5.70 14.36
CA ASP A 43 -1.66 -6.80 13.56
C ASP A 43 -2.74 -6.35 12.58
N LEU A 44 -3.70 -5.55 13.05
CA LEU A 44 -4.75 -4.99 12.19
C LEU A 44 -4.16 -4.11 11.08
N PHE A 45 -3.14 -3.29 11.40
CA PHE A 45 -2.42 -2.50 10.40
C PHE A 45 -1.81 -3.39 9.31
N PHE A 46 -1.05 -4.43 9.67
CA PHE A 46 -0.42 -5.32 8.69
C PHE A 46 -1.44 -6.14 7.90
N ILE A 47 -2.58 -6.50 8.51
CA ILE A 47 -3.69 -7.14 7.79
C ILE A 47 -4.24 -6.20 6.70
N ARG A 48 -4.54 -4.94 7.04
CA ARG A 48 -5.09 -3.95 6.10
C ARG A 48 -4.08 -3.57 5.02
N LEU A 49 -2.82 -3.42 5.40
CA LEU A 49 -1.74 -3.15 4.46
C LEU A 49 -1.55 -4.31 3.48
N ASN A 50 -1.59 -5.56 3.96
CA ASN A 50 -1.54 -6.74 3.10
C ASN A 50 -2.74 -6.81 2.14
N GLU A 51 -3.94 -6.46 2.61
CA GLU A 51 -5.14 -6.36 1.77
C GLU A 51 -4.95 -5.31 0.66
N PHE A 52 -4.45 -4.11 0.99
CA PHE A 52 -4.16 -3.07 0.02
C PHE A 52 -3.11 -3.51 -1.02
N ILE A 53 -1.95 -4.02 -0.57
CA ILE A 53 -0.84 -4.43 -1.44
C ILE A 53 -1.27 -5.54 -2.41
N ASN A 54 -2.08 -6.50 -1.94
CA ASN A 54 -2.52 -7.64 -2.74
C ASN A 54 -3.90 -7.45 -3.39
N THR A 55 -4.49 -6.26 -3.27
CA THR A 55 -5.77 -5.97 -3.95
C THR A 55 -5.54 -6.10 -5.46
N SER A 56 -6.39 -6.92 -6.08
CA SER A 56 -6.35 -7.19 -7.51
C SER A 56 -7.75 -7.24 -8.09
N PHE A 57 -7.91 -6.79 -9.32
CA PHE A 57 -9.17 -6.77 -10.04
C PHE A 57 -9.10 -7.67 -11.26
N GLU A 58 -10.22 -8.27 -11.61
CA GLU A 58 -10.35 -9.06 -12.84
C GLU A 58 -10.40 -8.11 -14.04
N LEU A 59 -9.61 -8.40 -15.07
CA LEU A 59 -9.64 -7.59 -16.29
C LEU A 59 -11.00 -7.78 -16.99
N PRO A 60 -11.70 -6.70 -17.39
CA PRO A 60 -13.05 -6.86 -17.93
C PRO A 60 -13.10 -7.58 -19.30
N LEU A 61 -11.98 -7.68 -20.03
CA LEU A 61 -11.87 -8.46 -21.28
C LEU A 61 -11.25 -9.85 -21.09
N ASN A 62 -10.71 -10.15 -19.90
CA ASN A 62 -10.10 -11.43 -19.62
C ASN A 62 -10.20 -11.73 -18.12
N SER A 63 -11.31 -12.31 -17.69
CA SER A 63 -11.57 -12.68 -16.30
C SER A 63 -10.56 -13.66 -15.72
N SER A 64 -9.79 -14.37 -16.56
CA SER A 64 -8.69 -15.23 -16.10
C SER A 64 -7.44 -14.46 -15.65
N LYS A 65 -7.35 -13.16 -15.97
CA LYS A 65 -6.19 -12.32 -15.64
C LYS A 65 -6.57 -11.28 -14.60
N ARG A 66 -5.90 -11.35 -13.44
CA ARG A 66 -5.99 -10.37 -12.36
C ARG A 66 -4.87 -9.34 -12.49
N VAL A 67 -5.20 -8.06 -12.25
CA VAL A 67 -4.25 -6.95 -12.27
C VAL A 67 -4.23 -6.30 -10.89
N SER A 68 -3.04 -6.02 -10.36
CA SER A 68 -2.89 -5.37 -9.05
C SER A 68 -3.40 -3.94 -9.08
N LEU A 69 -3.81 -3.44 -7.91
CA LEU A 69 -4.21 -2.04 -7.72
C LEU A 69 -3.12 -1.05 -8.20
N PHE A 70 -1.85 -1.31 -7.88
CA PHE A 70 -0.73 -0.49 -8.34
C PHE A 70 -0.64 -0.41 -9.87
N ASN A 71 -0.74 -1.55 -10.56
CA ASN A 71 -0.67 -1.56 -12.02
C ASN A 71 -1.87 -0.83 -12.64
N LEU A 72 -3.07 -0.96 -12.07
CA LEU A 72 -4.25 -0.23 -12.55
C LEU A 72 -4.11 1.28 -12.36
N MET A 73 -3.54 1.72 -11.24
CA MET A 73 -3.28 3.14 -11.02
C MET A 73 -2.21 3.68 -11.97
N GLU A 74 -1.16 2.91 -12.26
CA GLU A 74 -0.15 3.26 -13.26
C GLU A 74 -0.76 3.37 -14.67
N ASP A 75 -1.48 2.33 -15.11
CA ASP A 75 -2.15 2.27 -16.42
C ASP A 75 -3.19 3.40 -16.58
N PHE A 76 -3.78 3.83 -15.47
CA PHE A 76 -4.67 4.97 -15.42
C PHE A 76 -3.91 6.29 -15.60
N CYS A 77 -2.83 6.51 -14.84
CA CYS A 77 -2.10 7.77 -14.91
C CYS A 77 -1.29 7.94 -16.19
N ILE A 78 -0.83 6.84 -16.81
CA ILE A 78 0.01 6.89 -18.00
C ILE A 78 -0.71 7.49 -19.22
N GLN A 79 -2.04 7.39 -19.25
CA GLN A 79 -2.88 7.98 -20.31
C GLN A 79 -2.83 9.52 -20.30
N TYR A 80 -2.54 10.11 -19.14
CA TYR A 80 -2.48 11.55 -18.91
C TYR A 80 -1.10 12.00 -18.44
N LYS A 81 -0.04 11.24 -18.75
CA LYS A 81 1.33 11.49 -18.26
C LYS A 81 1.91 12.86 -18.64
N ASP A 82 1.36 13.51 -19.65
CA ASP A 82 1.79 14.83 -20.11
C ASP A 82 1.16 15.97 -19.28
N ASN A 83 0.22 15.63 -18.38
CA ASN A 83 -0.29 16.53 -17.35
C ASN A 83 0.54 16.39 -16.06
N ASP A 84 0.92 17.53 -15.48
CA ASP A 84 1.79 17.59 -14.31
C ASP A 84 1.22 16.86 -13.08
N ASP A 85 -0.08 16.99 -12.80
CA ASP A 85 -0.71 16.36 -11.62
C ASP A 85 -0.70 14.83 -11.74
N PHE A 86 -1.05 14.33 -12.93
CA PHE A 86 -1.04 12.89 -13.23
C PHE A 86 0.38 12.32 -13.26
N ASN A 87 1.34 13.05 -13.81
CA ASN A 87 2.74 12.63 -13.82
C ASN A 87 3.31 12.59 -12.39
N LYS A 88 3.02 13.60 -11.56
CA LYS A 88 3.43 13.63 -10.15
C LYS A 88 2.90 12.39 -9.42
N PHE A 89 1.61 12.12 -9.52
CA PHE A 89 1.02 10.94 -8.88
C PHE A 89 1.60 9.63 -9.44
N LEU A 90 1.83 9.53 -10.75
CA LEU A 90 2.47 8.37 -11.38
C LEU A 90 3.85 8.07 -10.81
N GLN A 91 4.68 9.09 -10.54
CA GLN A 91 6.00 8.87 -9.91
C GLN A 91 5.85 8.36 -8.48
N VAL A 92 4.95 8.95 -7.68
CA VAL A 92 4.72 8.49 -6.30
C VAL A 92 4.22 7.04 -6.25
N ILE A 93 3.36 6.64 -7.21
CA ILE A 93 2.92 5.23 -7.34
C ILE A 93 4.12 4.32 -7.59
N LYS A 94 5.00 4.68 -8.53
CA LYS A 94 6.19 3.88 -8.88
C LYS A 94 7.16 3.77 -7.71
N GLU A 95 7.45 4.86 -7.03
CA GLU A 95 8.33 4.89 -5.85
C GLU A 95 7.76 4.03 -4.72
N THR A 96 6.45 4.13 -4.47
CA THR A 96 5.79 3.35 -3.41
C THR A 96 5.80 1.85 -3.74
N LYS A 97 5.52 1.51 -5.00
CA LYS A 97 5.61 0.13 -5.50
C LYS A 97 7.04 -0.40 -5.40
N GLU A 98 8.04 0.37 -5.82
CA GLU A 98 9.43 -0.03 -5.65
C GLU A 98 9.74 -0.29 -4.18
N PHE A 99 9.36 0.63 -3.28
CA PHE A 99 9.59 0.47 -1.85
C PHE A 99 9.04 -0.85 -1.29
N PHE A 100 7.78 -1.21 -1.58
CA PHE A 100 7.18 -2.44 -1.06
C PHE A 100 7.68 -3.72 -1.76
N PHE A 101 7.92 -3.68 -3.06
CA PHE A 101 8.19 -4.88 -3.87
C PHE A 101 9.68 -5.13 -4.16
N LYS A 102 10.56 -4.14 -3.96
CA LYS A 102 12.02 -4.32 -4.09
C LYS A 102 12.50 -5.40 -3.13
N LYS A 103 13.26 -6.35 -3.67
CA LYS A 103 13.89 -7.42 -2.91
C LYS A 103 15.04 -6.85 -2.08
N ARG A 104 15.12 -7.35 -0.85
CA ARG A 104 16.13 -7.01 0.16
C ARG A 104 16.82 -8.30 0.60
N PHE A 105 18.07 -8.15 1.02
CA PHE A 105 18.95 -9.27 1.32
C PHE A 105 19.31 -9.26 2.80
N TYR A 106 18.97 -10.33 3.48
CA TYR A 106 19.23 -10.50 4.90
C TYR A 106 19.84 -11.86 5.17
N LYS A 107 20.64 -11.95 6.23
CA LYS A 107 21.15 -13.21 6.75
C LYS A 107 20.74 -13.33 8.21
N TYR A 108 19.89 -14.31 8.48
CA TYR A 108 19.30 -14.53 9.80
C TYR A 108 19.47 -15.96 10.25
N TYR A 109 19.70 -16.13 11.54
CA TYR A 109 19.65 -17.42 12.19
C TYR A 109 18.20 -17.85 12.43
N ILE A 110 17.78 -18.94 11.79
CA ILE A 110 16.51 -19.65 12.01
C ILE A 110 16.88 -21.06 12.49
N SER A 111 16.82 -21.28 13.81
CA SER A 111 17.43 -22.44 14.47
C SER A 111 17.14 -23.77 13.76
N PRO A 112 18.16 -24.60 13.48
CA PRO A 112 19.58 -24.42 13.75
C PRO A 112 20.39 -23.78 12.59
N TYR A 113 19.73 -23.19 11.59
CA TYR A 113 20.34 -22.81 10.32
C TYR A 113 20.55 -21.30 10.17
N ASP A 114 21.64 -20.92 9.51
CA ASP A 114 21.75 -19.59 8.92
C ASP A 114 21.05 -19.59 7.56
N ILE A 115 20.10 -18.69 7.39
CA ILE A 115 19.28 -18.60 6.18
C ILE A 115 19.49 -17.24 5.53
N ASP A 116 19.92 -17.27 4.27
CA ASP A 116 19.97 -16.09 3.41
C ASP A 116 18.58 -15.86 2.82
N PHE A 117 17.99 -14.71 3.15
CA PHE A 117 16.69 -14.28 2.67
C PHE A 117 16.83 -13.26 1.54
N GLU A 118 16.18 -13.53 0.42
CA GLU A 118 15.90 -12.56 -0.64
C GLU A 118 14.39 -12.27 -0.66
N ILE A 119 13.98 -11.25 0.08
CA ILE A 119 12.57 -11.03 0.44
C ILE A 119 12.20 -9.55 0.30
N SER A 120 10.96 -9.26 -0.10
CA SER A 120 10.45 -7.88 -0.18
C SER A 120 9.59 -7.55 1.05
N PHE A 121 9.34 -6.27 1.31
CA PHE A 121 8.38 -5.90 2.36
C PHE A 121 6.99 -6.44 2.09
N ALA A 122 6.52 -6.44 0.84
CA ALA A 122 5.24 -7.06 0.48
C ALA A 122 5.17 -8.54 0.90
N GLU A 123 6.27 -9.28 0.78
CA GLU A 123 6.34 -10.67 1.22
C GLU A 123 6.37 -10.80 2.75
N LEU A 124 7.15 -9.98 3.45
CA LEU A 124 7.19 -9.93 4.93
C LEU A 124 5.84 -9.53 5.54
N ILE A 125 5.19 -8.49 5.00
CA ILE A 125 3.85 -8.05 5.39
C ILE A 125 2.84 -9.18 5.18
N ASN A 126 2.99 -9.97 4.12
CA ASN A 126 2.12 -11.12 3.92
C ASN A 126 2.36 -12.24 4.93
N PHE A 127 3.60 -12.48 5.35
CA PHE A 127 3.88 -13.38 6.47
C PHE A 127 3.20 -12.87 7.75
N GLN A 128 3.43 -11.61 8.12
CA GLN A 128 2.82 -10.99 9.31
C GLN A 128 1.29 -11.07 9.27
N SER A 129 0.66 -10.63 8.19
CA SER A 129 -0.80 -10.64 8.05
C SER A 129 -1.40 -12.05 8.17
N ASN A 130 -0.73 -13.09 7.67
CA ASN A 130 -1.21 -14.47 7.84
C ASN A 130 -0.95 -14.99 9.25
N TYR A 131 0.16 -14.57 9.88
CA TYR A 131 0.46 -14.89 11.27
C TYR A 131 -0.64 -14.33 12.20
N SER A 132 -0.96 -13.04 12.07
CA SER A 132 -1.98 -12.33 12.86
C SER A 132 -3.41 -12.89 12.71
N LYS A 133 -3.72 -13.58 11.61
CA LYS A 133 -5.05 -14.18 11.37
C LYS A 133 -5.25 -15.53 12.08
N HIS A 134 -4.21 -16.10 12.69
CA HIS A 134 -4.23 -17.26 13.60
C HIS A 134 -5.15 -18.43 13.22
N SER A 135 -5.25 -18.79 11.92
CA SER A 135 -6.03 -19.95 11.47
C SER A 135 -5.14 -21.06 10.92
N TYR A 136 -5.56 -22.33 11.04
CA TYR A 136 -4.82 -23.48 10.51
C TYR A 136 -4.47 -23.33 9.01
N TYR A 137 -5.40 -22.75 8.26
CA TYR A 137 -5.20 -22.43 6.85
C TYR A 137 -4.05 -21.43 6.64
N HIS A 138 -4.04 -20.33 7.40
CA HIS A 138 -3.00 -19.30 7.32
C HIS A 138 -1.64 -19.81 7.79
N LEU A 139 -1.60 -20.63 8.85
CA LEU A 139 -0.39 -21.30 9.33
C LEU A 139 0.21 -22.21 8.25
N THR A 140 -0.63 -22.94 7.51
CA THR A 140 -0.16 -23.79 6.40
C THR A 140 0.47 -22.96 5.28
N ILE A 141 -0.11 -21.81 4.95
CA ILE A 141 0.44 -20.88 3.94
C ILE A 141 1.84 -20.41 4.34
N ILE A 142 2.02 -19.92 5.57
CA ILE A 142 3.31 -19.38 6.02
C ILE A 142 4.39 -20.47 6.12
N LYS A 143 4.04 -21.68 6.60
CA LYS A 143 4.97 -22.82 6.62
C LYS A 143 5.47 -23.17 5.22
N ASN A 144 4.55 -23.24 4.25
CA ASN A 144 4.92 -23.53 2.86
C ASN A 144 5.82 -22.44 2.23
N LYS A 145 5.69 -21.18 2.66
CA LYS A 145 6.58 -20.10 2.21
C LYS A 145 7.96 -20.19 2.86
N LEU A 146 8.02 -20.40 4.17
CA LEU A 146 9.29 -20.56 4.89
C LEU A 146 10.08 -21.77 4.36
N LYS A 147 9.36 -22.86 4.05
CA LYS A 147 9.89 -24.05 3.39
C LYS A 147 10.59 -23.77 2.06
N LYS A 148 10.09 -22.82 1.25
CA LYS A 148 10.74 -22.41 0.00
C LYS A 148 12.09 -21.73 0.24
N HIS A 149 12.21 -20.95 1.31
CA HIS A 149 13.47 -20.31 1.69
C HIS A 149 14.50 -21.35 2.17
N PHE A 150 14.08 -22.34 2.96
CA PHE A 150 14.95 -23.46 3.37
C PHE A 150 15.44 -24.27 2.17
N LYS A 151 14.54 -24.58 1.24
CA LYS A 151 14.91 -25.25 -0.02
C LYS A 151 15.92 -24.45 -0.83
N LYS A 152 15.73 -23.13 -0.95
CA LYS A 152 16.64 -22.23 -1.69
C LYS A 152 18.03 -22.16 -1.04
N ASN A 153 18.10 -22.26 0.28
CA ASN A 153 19.33 -22.30 1.05
C ASN A 153 19.99 -23.69 1.10
N ASN A 154 19.51 -24.67 0.31
CA ASN A 154 20.04 -26.03 0.26
C ASN A 154 20.07 -26.75 1.62
N ILE A 155 19.11 -26.44 2.51
CA ILE A 155 19.00 -27.12 3.81
C ILE A 155 18.66 -28.61 3.59
N PRO A 156 19.46 -29.54 4.11
CA PRO A 156 19.22 -30.97 3.93
C PRO A 156 17.93 -31.40 4.63
N ASN A 157 17.18 -32.33 4.03
CA ASN A 157 15.93 -32.86 4.57
C ASN A 157 14.87 -31.79 4.93
N PHE A 158 14.91 -30.60 4.32
CA PHE A 158 13.99 -29.51 4.62
C PHE A 158 12.50 -29.92 4.62
N ASP A 159 12.11 -30.94 3.84
CA ASP A 159 10.73 -31.45 3.82
C ASP A 159 10.24 -32.03 5.16
N LYS A 160 11.15 -32.48 6.03
CA LYS A 160 10.87 -33.17 7.30
C LYS A 160 11.04 -32.28 8.54
N GLU A 161 11.45 -31.02 8.34
CA GLU A 161 11.66 -30.05 9.41
C GLU A 161 10.37 -29.67 10.14
N ASP A 162 10.45 -29.38 11.44
CA ASP A 162 9.32 -28.85 12.21
C ASP A 162 9.16 -27.35 11.96
N TYR A 163 8.37 -27.01 10.95
CA TYR A 163 8.09 -25.62 10.62
C TYR A 163 7.29 -24.85 11.68
N ASN A 164 6.78 -25.47 12.76
CA ASN A 164 6.23 -24.70 13.88
C ASN A 164 7.35 -23.97 14.64
N GLU A 165 8.44 -24.66 14.94
CA GLU A 165 9.58 -24.09 15.65
C GLU A 165 10.26 -23.02 14.79
N HIS A 166 10.53 -23.33 13.51
CA HIS A 166 11.13 -22.38 12.57
C HIS A 166 10.31 -21.10 12.41
N LEU A 167 8.99 -21.17 12.51
CA LEU A 167 8.12 -19.99 12.45
C LEU A 167 8.25 -19.08 13.66
N ALA A 168 8.49 -19.63 14.86
CA ALA A 168 8.71 -18.81 16.05
C ALA A 168 10.01 -18.00 15.91
N TYR A 169 11.09 -18.66 15.48
CA TYR A 169 12.36 -17.98 15.16
C TYR A 169 12.19 -16.96 14.04
N PHE A 170 11.42 -17.28 13.00
CA PHE A 170 11.19 -16.35 11.90
C PHE A 170 10.41 -15.10 12.34
N LYS A 171 9.41 -15.24 13.24
CA LYS A 171 8.69 -14.09 13.80
C LYS A 171 9.68 -13.17 14.53
N GLU A 172 10.43 -13.72 15.48
CA GLU A 172 11.34 -12.95 16.33
C GLU A 172 12.52 -12.35 15.54
N ALA A 173 13.21 -13.18 14.75
CA ALA A 173 14.46 -12.77 14.11
C ALA A 173 14.24 -11.89 12.87
N VAL A 174 13.10 -12.04 12.17
CA VAL A 174 12.89 -11.41 10.86
C VAL A 174 11.69 -10.48 10.86
N LEU A 175 10.51 -10.95 11.29
CA LEU A 175 9.30 -10.13 11.20
C LEU A 175 9.36 -8.95 12.17
N ASP A 176 9.54 -9.23 13.47
CA ASP A 176 9.55 -8.20 14.51
C ASP A 176 10.69 -7.20 14.24
N ASP A 177 11.88 -7.70 13.93
CA ASP A 177 13.05 -6.85 13.65
C ASP A 177 12.86 -5.97 12.40
N ARG A 178 12.43 -6.53 11.27
CA ARG A 178 12.41 -5.78 9.98
C ARG A 178 11.16 -4.95 9.81
N LEU A 179 9.99 -5.48 10.19
CA LEU A 179 8.74 -4.74 10.06
C LEU A 179 8.65 -3.63 11.11
N ASN A 180 9.01 -3.89 12.37
CA ASN A 180 8.97 -2.83 13.39
C ASN A 180 10.02 -1.74 13.13
N PHE A 181 11.20 -2.08 12.59
CA PHE A 181 12.18 -1.06 12.21
C PHE A 181 11.66 -0.14 11.10
N ASN A 182 10.94 -0.69 10.12
CA ASN A 182 10.52 0.04 8.93
C ASN A 182 9.09 0.60 9.01
N GLN A 183 8.32 0.32 10.07
CA GLN A 183 6.90 0.68 10.18
C GLN A 183 6.65 2.18 9.95
N THR A 184 7.50 3.06 10.51
CA THR A 184 7.38 4.52 10.35
C THR A 184 7.54 4.93 8.90
N HIS A 185 8.55 4.39 8.23
CA HIS A 185 8.80 4.67 6.83
C HIS A 185 7.70 4.07 5.93
N MET A 186 7.13 2.92 6.30
CA MET A 186 5.97 2.35 5.59
C MET A 186 4.76 3.28 5.66
N VAL A 187 4.44 3.81 6.85
CA VAL A 187 3.33 4.75 7.03
C VAL A 187 3.58 6.06 6.31
N GLU A 188 4.81 6.60 6.35
CA GLU A 188 5.20 7.79 5.58
C GLU A 188 4.99 7.56 4.07
N LYS A 189 5.51 6.45 3.52
CA LYS A 189 5.37 6.13 2.09
C LYS A 189 3.92 5.96 1.63
N LEU A 190 3.08 5.34 2.46
CA LEU A 190 1.64 5.24 2.20
C LEU A 190 0.95 6.59 2.32
N GLY A 191 1.37 7.40 3.29
CA GLY A 191 0.90 8.76 3.50
C GLY A 191 1.14 9.65 2.29
N ASP A 192 2.37 9.67 1.80
CA ASP A 192 2.76 10.40 0.59
C ASP A 192 1.94 9.95 -0.63
N LEU A 193 1.74 8.64 -0.77
CA LEU A 193 0.93 8.06 -1.82
C LEU A 193 -0.54 8.52 -1.74
N PHE A 194 -1.16 8.47 -0.55
CA PHE A 194 -2.55 8.88 -0.36
C PHE A 194 -2.74 10.40 -0.45
N LEU A 195 -1.76 11.20 -0.01
CA LEU A 195 -1.76 12.65 -0.19
C LEU A 195 -1.63 13.02 -1.66
N SER A 196 -0.73 12.38 -2.40
CA SER A 196 -0.57 12.65 -3.83
C SER A 196 -1.84 12.29 -4.62
N PHE A 197 -2.54 11.22 -4.24
CA PHE A 197 -3.85 10.91 -4.80
C PHE A 197 -4.91 11.97 -4.45
N TRP A 198 -4.91 12.47 -3.21
CA TRP A 198 -5.79 13.55 -2.81
C TRP A 198 -5.53 14.82 -3.63
N GLU A 199 -4.27 15.17 -3.86
CA GLU A 199 -3.85 16.32 -4.66
C GLU A 199 -4.35 16.20 -6.11
N LEU A 200 -4.18 15.03 -6.74
CA LEU A 200 -4.72 14.76 -8.07
C LEU A 200 -6.25 14.98 -8.11
N LEU A 201 -6.98 14.51 -7.10
CA LEU A 201 -8.43 14.68 -6.98
C LEU A 201 -8.86 16.09 -6.54
N ASN A 202 -7.92 17.01 -6.31
CA ASN A 202 -8.16 18.41 -5.96
C ASN A 202 -7.37 19.37 -6.87
N SER A 203 -6.93 18.89 -8.03
CA SER A 203 -6.25 19.69 -9.04
C SER A 203 -7.13 20.81 -9.59
N ASP A 204 -6.49 21.77 -10.27
CA ASP A 204 -7.18 22.89 -10.91
C ASP A 204 -8.22 22.42 -11.95
N HIS A 205 -7.94 21.33 -12.66
CA HIS A 205 -8.89 20.71 -13.58
C HIS A 205 -10.16 20.23 -12.85
N GLN A 206 -10.02 19.55 -11.71
CA GLN A 206 -11.17 19.13 -10.91
C GLN A 206 -11.90 20.33 -10.30
N ASN A 207 -11.17 21.36 -9.88
CA ASN A 207 -11.77 22.58 -9.31
C ASN A 207 -12.58 23.33 -10.37
N ARG A 208 -12.11 23.39 -11.61
CA ARG A 208 -12.88 23.92 -12.74
C ARG A 208 -14.16 23.11 -12.98
N ILE A 209 -14.08 21.77 -12.98
CA ILE A 209 -15.26 20.91 -13.10
C ILE A 209 -16.27 21.18 -11.96
N GLN A 210 -15.78 21.35 -10.73
CA GLN A 210 -16.64 21.69 -9.60
C GLN A 210 -17.29 23.07 -9.74
N GLY A 211 -16.56 24.05 -10.28
CA GLY A 211 -17.09 25.37 -10.62
C GLY A 211 -18.23 25.29 -11.63
N LEU A 212 -18.04 24.55 -12.74
CA LEU A 212 -19.08 24.34 -13.75
C LEU A 212 -20.35 23.69 -13.17
N ILE A 213 -20.17 22.74 -12.26
CA ILE A 213 -21.28 22.10 -11.53
C ILE A 213 -22.00 23.11 -10.62
N ASN A 214 -21.26 23.93 -9.88
CA ASN A 214 -21.83 24.93 -8.98
C ASN A 214 -22.60 26.00 -9.77
N ASP A 215 -22.03 26.52 -10.86
CA ASP A 215 -22.68 27.48 -11.76
C ASP A 215 -24.00 26.93 -12.33
N PHE A 216 -24.01 25.63 -12.68
CA PHE A 216 -25.23 24.96 -13.13
C PHE A 216 -26.28 24.90 -12.02
N ILE A 217 -25.89 24.52 -10.79
CA ILE A 217 -26.77 24.44 -9.63
C ILE A 217 -27.33 25.81 -9.25
N GLU A 218 -26.52 26.87 -9.32
CA GLU A 218 -26.96 28.23 -9.05
C GLU A 218 -28.00 28.70 -10.07
N LYS A 219 -27.83 28.35 -11.35
CA LYS A 219 -28.75 28.73 -12.43
C LYS A 219 -30.05 27.91 -12.45
N ASN A 220 -29.99 26.61 -12.15
CA ASN A 220 -31.09 25.67 -12.38
C ASN A 220 -31.65 25.04 -11.11
N GLY A 221 -31.05 25.30 -9.94
CA GLY A 221 -31.36 24.64 -8.68
C GLY A 221 -30.66 23.28 -8.54
N ARG A 222 -30.71 22.73 -7.31
CA ARG A 222 -30.13 21.42 -6.99
C ARG A 222 -31.05 20.30 -7.45
N LEU A 223 -30.66 19.58 -8.51
CA LEU A 223 -31.38 18.40 -8.98
C LEU A 223 -31.18 17.21 -8.02
N VAL A 224 -32.22 16.38 -7.86
CA VAL A 224 -32.22 15.18 -6.98
C VAL A 224 -31.23 14.10 -7.46
N GLN A 225 -30.89 14.13 -8.75
CA GLN A 225 -29.90 13.25 -9.37
C GLN A 225 -28.84 14.12 -10.05
N TRP A 226 -27.56 13.70 -10.03
CA TRP A 226 -26.43 14.35 -10.73
C TRP A 226 -26.55 14.34 -12.28
N LYS A 227 -27.78 14.50 -12.79
CA LYS A 227 -28.17 14.67 -14.19
C LYS A 227 -27.87 16.11 -14.64
N ILE A 228 -26.61 16.49 -14.52
CA ILE A 228 -26.08 17.73 -15.09
C ILE A 228 -25.54 17.35 -16.47
N ASP A 229 -25.99 18.05 -17.50
CA ASP A 229 -25.50 17.84 -18.86
C ASP A 229 -24.01 18.13 -18.94
N LYS A 230 -23.26 17.28 -19.66
CA LYS A 230 -21.82 17.45 -19.84
C LYS A 230 -21.55 18.73 -20.66
N PRO A 231 -20.67 19.64 -20.20
CA PRO A 231 -20.20 20.75 -21.01
C PRO A 231 -19.55 20.26 -22.32
N ASN A 232 -19.74 21.01 -23.40
CA ASN A 232 -19.26 20.62 -24.74
C ASN A 232 -17.76 20.92 -24.96
N ASP A 233 -17.14 21.68 -24.06
CA ASP A 233 -15.81 22.30 -24.22
C ASP A 233 -14.77 21.77 -23.20
N LEU A 234 -14.95 20.53 -22.72
CA LEU A 234 -14.01 19.91 -21.80
C LEU A 234 -12.77 19.37 -22.53
N THR A 235 -11.59 19.55 -21.93
CA THR A 235 -10.39 18.81 -22.35
C THR A 235 -10.49 17.34 -21.92
N ASP A 236 -9.70 16.43 -22.50
CA ASP A 236 -9.69 15.00 -22.12
C ASP A 236 -9.52 14.75 -20.60
N ILE A 237 -8.70 15.57 -19.93
CA ILE A 237 -8.48 15.54 -18.48
C ILE A 237 -9.74 15.98 -17.71
N GLU A 238 -10.41 17.04 -18.19
CA GLU A 238 -11.64 17.54 -17.58
C GLU A 238 -12.81 16.59 -17.82
N GLU A 239 -12.83 15.89 -18.97
CA GLU A 239 -13.77 14.80 -19.22
C GLU A 239 -13.62 13.70 -18.19
N PHE A 240 -12.37 13.32 -17.87
CA PHE A 240 -12.10 12.36 -16.80
C PHE A 240 -12.72 12.82 -15.47
N PHE A 241 -12.41 14.04 -15.02
CA PHE A 241 -12.94 14.59 -13.78
C PHE A 241 -14.48 14.69 -13.79
N TRP A 242 -15.08 14.97 -14.95
CA TRP A 242 -16.52 14.93 -15.16
C TRP A 242 -17.11 13.52 -14.99
N THR A 243 -16.40 12.46 -15.37
CA THR A 243 -16.88 11.07 -15.20
C THR A 243 -16.96 10.67 -13.72
N ILE A 244 -16.04 11.20 -12.90
CA ILE A 244 -15.97 10.90 -11.47
C ILE A 244 -16.69 11.95 -10.60
N LYS A 245 -17.40 12.91 -11.22
CA LYS A 245 -18.17 13.93 -10.49
C LYS A 245 -19.14 13.30 -9.49
N GLY A 246 -19.27 13.89 -8.30
CA GLY A 246 -20.12 13.38 -7.22
C GLY A 246 -19.45 12.36 -6.29
N LEU A 247 -18.21 11.94 -6.58
CA LEU A 247 -17.42 11.15 -5.65
C LEU A 247 -16.95 11.98 -4.45
N HIS A 248 -17.35 11.60 -3.23
CA HIS A 248 -17.01 12.31 -1.99
C HIS A 248 -15.50 12.33 -1.69
N LYS A 249 -14.90 13.52 -1.69
CA LYS A 249 -13.50 13.67 -1.27
C LYS A 249 -13.36 13.41 0.24
N PHE A 250 -12.29 12.74 0.65
CA PHE A 250 -11.96 12.65 2.07
C PHE A 250 -11.21 13.92 2.52
N ASP A 251 -11.28 14.20 3.81
CA ASP A 251 -10.61 15.34 4.43
C ASP A 251 -9.09 15.13 4.45
N ARG A 252 -8.35 16.06 3.84
CA ARG A 252 -6.88 16.05 3.80
C ARG A 252 -6.27 16.03 5.20
N ASN A 253 -6.84 16.82 6.12
CA ASN A 253 -6.27 17.00 7.45
C ASN A 253 -6.32 15.69 8.25
N ARG A 254 -7.35 14.87 8.03
CA ARG A 254 -7.47 13.54 8.62
C ARG A 254 -6.36 12.57 8.19
N LEU A 255 -5.68 12.82 7.07
CA LEU A 255 -4.48 12.07 6.69
C LEU A 255 -3.22 12.79 7.13
N SER A 256 -3.06 14.07 6.79
CA SER A 256 -1.78 14.79 6.97
C SER A 256 -1.31 14.86 8.42
N ASP A 257 -2.23 14.83 9.38
CA ASP A 257 -1.87 14.89 10.79
C ASP A 257 -1.18 13.61 11.28
N PHE A 258 -1.45 12.48 10.63
CA PHE A 258 -0.99 11.14 10.99
C PHE A 258 0.07 10.57 10.06
N ILE A 259 0.67 11.42 9.21
CA ILE A 259 1.80 11.03 8.37
C ILE A 259 3.09 11.43 9.10
N PRO A 260 3.95 10.46 9.49
CA PRO A 260 5.23 10.76 10.10
C PRO A 260 6.20 11.34 9.08
N LYS A 261 7.23 12.01 9.58
CA LYS A 261 8.44 12.35 8.81
C LYS A 261 9.57 11.48 9.33
N THR A 262 9.84 10.37 8.67
CA THR A 262 10.72 9.35 9.25
C THR A 262 12.12 9.92 9.44
N TRP A 263 12.66 9.74 10.64
CA TRP A 263 14.03 10.12 10.91
C TRP A 263 15.00 9.28 10.07
N ASN A 264 15.89 9.93 9.30
CA ASN A 264 16.79 9.25 8.35
C ASN A 264 17.53 8.00 8.91
N PRO A 265 18.02 7.97 10.16
CA PRO A 265 18.64 6.77 10.74
C PRO A 265 17.71 5.56 10.92
N LEU A 266 16.39 5.76 10.93
CA LEU A 266 15.36 4.70 10.97
C LEU A 266 15.00 4.19 9.56
N ILE A 267 15.55 4.80 8.51
CA ILE A 267 15.37 4.31 7.15
C ILE A 267 16.39 3.20 6.90
N GLU A 268 15.88 2.02 6.57
CA GLU A 268 16.75 0.90 6.24
C GLU A 268 17.61 1.22 5.02
N LYS A 269 18.92 0.99 5.15
CA LYS A 269 19.89 1.16 4.07
C LYS A 269 19.67 0.12 2.98
N GLU A 270 20.01 0.47 1.74
CA GLU A 270 19.90 -0.47 0.62
C GLU A 270 20.79 -1.71 0.83
N THR A 271 20.20 -2.87 0.56
CA THR A 271 20.85 -4.18 0.69
C THR A 271 21.01 -4.85 -0.67
N SER A 272 22.04 -5.67 -0.78
CA SER A 272 22.40 -6.48 -1.94
C SER A 272 23.04 -7.78 -1.43
N ILE A 273 23.32 -8.69 -2.35
CA ILE A 273 24.00 -9.95 -2.02
C ILE A 273 25.38 -9.74 -1.38
N ASN A 274 26.02 -8.58 -1.62
CA ASN A 274 27.35 -8.25 -1.12
C ASN A 274 27.33 -7.44 0.19
N ASN A 275 26.16 -6.94 0.62
CA ASN A 275 26.00 -6.14 1.84
C ASN A 275 24.68 -6.49 2.54
N MET A 276 24.53 -7.77 2.86
CA MET A 276 23.36 -8.25 3.60
C MET A 276 23.35 -7.66 5.01
N ILE A 277 22.15 -7.40 5.55
CA ILE A 277 22.02 -7.14 6.98
C ILE A 277 22.13 -8.50 7.68
N GLU A 278 23.12 -8.62 8.56
CA GLU A 278 23.39 -9.83 9.31
C GLU A 278 22.99 -9.66 10.78
N LYS A 279 22.24 -10.62 11.32
CA LYS A 279 22.02 -10.74 12.76
C LYS A 279 22.46 -12.13 13.19
N HIS A 280 23.69 -12.17 13.73
CA HIS A 280 24.24 -13.34 14.39
C HIS A 280 23.79 -13.36 15.85
N ARG A 281 23.71 -14.55 16.44
CA ARG A 281 23.41 -14.74 17.87
C ARG A 281 24.37 -13.98 18.77
#